data_AF-A0A514WYK6-F1
#
_entry.id   AF-A0A514WYK6-F1
#
_cell.length_a   1.000
_cell.length_b   1.000
_cell.length_c   1.000
_cell.angle_alpha   90.00
_cell.angle_beta   90.00
_cell.angle_gamma   90.00
#
_symmetry.space_group_name_H-M   'P 1'
#
loop_
_entity.id
_entity.type
_entity.pdbx_description
1 polymer ?
#
loop_
_entity_poly.entity_id
_entity_poly.type
_entity_poly.pdbx_seq_one_letter_code
_entity_poly.pdbx_strand_id
1 'polypeptide(L)'
;MKFRLNLGKGLIGLSIGISLGIFLAATCTYWFMRSTQDKHENVARGVLDDVIAIDSAFLNFKQTRITLRTLGIPAITPEQQQQTVMQIANSIAAVDEDLKKLHRDNLIEGEAELIAQIDHSWLQFKQMGRKIMEFHQQGTPASQVKLNRIFFRECPDAAADFMRSVDALRNFLTQKQKTWLSEAREVARINNERFFGIAIIGAVLGGILSTIYSVNLIRGQK
;
A
#
# COMPACT_ATOMS: atom_id res chain seq x y z
N MET A 1 20.10 62.64 21.09
CA MET A 1 20.33 61.26 21.60
C MET A 1 19.04 60.44 21.75
N LYS A 2 17.93 60.99 22.30
CA LYS A 2 16.63 60.28 22.44
C LYS A 2 16.03 59.75 21.12
N PHE A 3 16.20 60.46 20.01
CA PHE A 3 15.68 60.05 18.69
C PHE A 3 16.29 58.73 18.16
N ARG A 4 17.63 58.55 18.29
CA ARG A 4 18.31 57.31 17.87
C ARG A 4 17.91 56.09 18.71
N LEU A 5 17.65 56.29 20.01
CA LEU A 5 17.19 55.24 20.92
C LEU A 5 15.76 54.75 20.59
N ASN A 6 14.87 55.63 20.10
CA ASN A 6 13.52 55.24 19.70
C ASN A 6 13.50 54.51 18.34
N LEU A 7 14.32 54.93 17.38
CA LEU A 7 14.42 54.25 16.07
C LEU A 7 14.92 52.81 16.21
N GLY A 8 15.93 52.59 17.06
CA GLY A 8 16.49 51.25 17.31
C GLY A 8 15.48 50.29 17.94
N LYS A 9 14.70 50.74 18.92
CA LYS A 9 13.64 49.92 19.54
C LYS A 9 12.54 49.54 18.55
N GLY A 10 12.15 50.46 17.66
CA GLY A 10 11.17 50.19 16.61
C GLY A 10 11.65 49.12 15.62
N LEU A 11 12.90 49.23 15.15
CA LEU A 11 13.50 48.27 14.22
C LEU A 11 13.62 46.86 14.83
N ILE A 12 14.00 46.77 16.10
CA ILE A 12 14.07 45.49 16.84
C ILE A 12 12.67 44.89 17.02
N GLY A 13 11.66 45.71 17.36
CA GLY A 13 10.28 45.23 17.47
C GLY A 13 9.74 44.70 16.13
N LEU A 14 10.06 45.38 15.03
CA LEU A 14 9.66 44.98 13.69
C LEU A 14 10.36 43.68 13.24
N SER A 15 11.66 43.52 13.53
CA SER A 15 12.37 42.29 13.20
C SER A 15 11.84 41.09 13.99
N ILE A 16 11.60 41.24 15.29
CA ILE A 16 11.00 40.19 16.14
C ILE A 16 9.60 39.83 15.63
N GLY A 17 8.79 40.81 15.26
CA GLY A 17 7.44 40.59 14.73
C GLY A 17 7.44 39.81 13.42
N ILE A 18 8.31 40.18 12.47
CA ILE A 18 8.46 39.46 11.20
C ILE A 18 8.95 38.03 11.44
N SER A 19 9.98 37.84 12.28
CA SER A 19 10.49 36.51 12.59
C SER A 19 9.43 35.62 13.25
N LEU A 20 8.64 36.15 14.18
CA LEU A 20 7.54 35.41 14.82
C LEU A 20 6.45 35.04 13.80
N GLY A 21 6.09 35.96 12.91
CA GLY A 21 5.12 35.70 11.85
C GLY A 21 5.57 34.58 10.90
N ILE A 22 6.83 34.61 10.48
CA ILE A 22 7.43 33.55 9.64
C ILE A 22 7.43 32.21 10.40
N PHE A 23 7.81 32.21 11.67
CA PHE A 23 7.84 30.99 12.49
C PHE A 23 6.45 30.36 12.67
N LEU A 24 5.42 31.16 12.96
CA LEU A 24 4.05 30.69 13.07
C LEU A 24 3.53 30.15 11.75
N ALA A 25 3.79 30.85 10.64
CA ALA A 25 3.43 30.38 9.31
C ALA A 25 4.11 29.05 8.99
N ALA A 26 5.42 28.92 9.22
CA ALA A 26 6.17 27.68 8.99
C ALA A 26 5.65 26.52 9.85
N THR A 27 5.30 26.77 11.12
CA THR A 27 4.74 25.75 12.02
C THR A 27 3.38 25.27 11.55
N CYS A 28 2.47 26.20 11.18
CA CYS A 28 1.18 25.85 10.58
C CYS A 28 1.36 25.06 9.29
N THR A 29 2.30 25.48 8.42
CA THR A 29 2.59 24.79 7.17
C THR A 29 3.05 23.36 7.40
N TYR A 30 3.99 23.17 8.31
CA TYR A 30 4.51 21.86 8.67
C TYR A 30 3.39 20.95 9.19
N TRP A 31 2.50 21.45 10.05
CA TRP A 31 1.41 20.65 10.61
C TRP A 31 0.40 20.21 9.53
N PHE A 32 0.04 21.09 8.59
CA PHE A 32 -0.82 20.72 7.46
C PHE A 32 -0.16 19.72 6.50
N MET A 33 1.12 19.92 6.19
CA MET A 33 1.87 18.99 5.33
C MET A 33 1.96 17.60 5.97
N ARG A 34 2.22 17.53 7.28
CA ARG A 34 2.25 16.28 8.03
C ARG A 34 0.93 15.53 7.95
N SER A 35 -0.21 16.22 8.15
CA SER A 35 -1.53 15.59 8.04
C SER A 35 -1.79 14.99 6.65
N THR A 36 -1.31 15.63 5.58
CA THR A 36 -1.42 15.08 4.22
C THR A 36 -0.46 13.89 4.02
N GLN A 37 0.75 13.97 4.55
CA GLN A 37 1.76 12.91 4.48
C GLN A 37 1.30 11.64 5.20
N ASP A 38 0.75 11.75 6.42
CA ASP A 38 0.26 10.61 7.19
C ASP A 38 -0.83 9.83 6.40
N LYS A 39 -1.67 10.55 5.63
CA LYS A 39 -2.69 9.95 4.76
C LYS A 39 -2.08 9.24 3.54
N HIS A 40 -1.04 9.81 2.92
CA HIS A 40 -0.32 9.14 1.84
C HIS A 40 0.51 7.95 2.31
N GLU A 41 1.05 7.99 3.52
CA GLU A 41 1.83 6.91 4.12
C GLU A 41 0.98 5.65 4.32
N ASN A 42 -0.28 5.81 4.76
CA ASN A 42 -1.24 4.69 4.85
C ASN A 42 -1.51 4.03 3.48
N VAL A 43 -1.52 4.81 2.40
CA VAL A 43 -1.65 4.27 1.02
C VAL A 43 -0.38 3.53 0.60
N ALA A 44 0.79 4.06 0.95
CA ALA A 44 2.07 3.59 0.42
C ALA A 44 2.64 2.38 1.18
N ARG A 45 2.52 2.31 2.51
CA ARG A 45 3.28 1.34 3.32
C ARG A 45 2.55 0.04 3.67
N GLY A 46 1.23 -0.04 3.50
CA GLY A 46 0.48 -1.27 3.79
C GLY A 46 -0.04 -1.90 2.50
N VAL A 47 -0.97 -1.21 1.86
CA VAL A 47 -1.74 -1.77 0.75
C VAL A 47 -0.90 -2.07 -0.50
N LEU A 48 0.11 -1.26 -0.81
CA LEU A 48 0.93 -1.50 -2.00
C LEU A 48 1.76 -2.78 -1.86
N ASP A 49 2.39 -2.98 -0.70
CA ASP A 49 3.20 -4.17 -0.44
C ASP A 49 2.33 -5.43 -0.41
N ASP A 50 1.12 -5.34 0.15
CA ASP A 50 0.14 -6.44 0.12
C ASP A 50 -0.34 -6.75 -1.31
N VAL A 51 -0.55 -5.74 -2.14
CA VAL A 51 -0.90 -5.91 -3.57
C VAL A 51 0.25 -6.56 -4.35
N ILE A 52 1.50 -6.20 -4.07
CA ILE A 52 2.67 -6.83 -4.69
C ILE A 52 2.79 -8.29 -4.23
N ALA A 53 2.62 -8.57 -2.95
CA ALA A 53 2.67 -9.92 -2.40
C ALA A 53 1.57 -10.80 -2.99
N ILE A 54 0.32 -10.32 -3.06
CA ILE A 54 -0.80 -11.12 -3.61
C ILE A 54 -0.63 -11.37 -5.12
N ASP A 55 -0.15 -10.38 -5.89
CA ASP A 55 0.11 -10.56 -7.32
C ASP A 55 1.27 -11.53 -7.57
N SER A 56 2.35 -11.49 -6.77
CA SER A 56 3.45 -12.47 -6.83
C SER A 56 2.97 -13.88 -6.45
N ALA A 57 2.22 -14.03 -5.36
CA ALA A 57 1.62 -15.29 -4.95
C ALA A 57 0.73 -15.88 -6.07
N PHE A 58 -0.06 -15.04 -6.73
CA PHE A 58 -0.92 -15.45 -7.84
C PHE A 58 -0.14 -15.94 -9.07
N LEU A 59 0.97 -15.27 -9.41
CA LEU A 59 1.85 -15.71 -10.50
C LEU A 59 2.52 -17.06 -10.18
N ASN A 60 3.06 -17.20 -8.96
CA ASN A 60 3.66 -18.45 -8.49
C ASN A 60 2.63 -19.59 -8.42
N PHE A 61 1.38 -19.29 -8.04
CA PHE A 61 0.26 -20.23 -8.11
C PHE A 61 -0.02 -20.68 -9.55
N LYS A 62 -0.10 -19.75 -10.51
CA LYS A 62 -0.30 -20.10 -11.92
C LYS A 62 0.81 -20.99 -12.44
N GLN A 63 2.06 -20.66 -12.11
CA GLN A 63 3.22 -21.49 -12.46
C GLN A 63 3.08 -22.89 -11.87
N THR A 64 2.78 -23.00 -10.57
CA THR A 64 2.53 -24.27 -9.88
C THR A 64 1.46 -25.10 -10.61
N ARG A 65 0.33 -24.49 -10.96
CA ARG A 65 -0.78 -25.15 -11.65
C ARG A 65 -0.39 -25.64 -13.05
N ILE A 66 0.35 -24.85 -13.80
CA ILE A 66 0.83 -25.23 -15.14
C ILE A 66 1.80 -26.42 -15.01
N THR A 67 2.80 -26.31 -14.15
CA THR A 67 3.80 -27.36 -13.93
C THR A 67 3.18 -28.65 -13.38
N LEU A 68 2.18 -28.56 -12.49
CA LEU A 68 1.42 -29.73 -12.03
C LEU A 68 0.70 -30.45 -13.17
N ARG A 69 0.14 -29.72 -14.14
CA ARG A 69 -0.51 -30.33 -15.32
C ARG A 69 0.49 -30.99 -16.27
N THR A 70 1.73 -30.50 -16.32
CA THR A 70 2.80 -31.12 -17.09
C THR A 70 3.10 -32.55 -16.62
N LEU A 71 2.92 -32.86 -15.33
CA LEU A 71 3.02 -34.24 -14.82
C LEU A 71 1.95 -35.19 -15.38
N GLY A 72 0.85 -34.65 -15.91
CA GLY A 72 -0.21 -35.42 -16.56
C GLY A 72 0.03 -35.70 -18.04
N ILE A 73 1.09 -35.13 -18.65
CA ILE A 73 1.38 -35.31 -20.07
C ILE A 73 2.09 -36.66 -20.27
N PRO A 74 1.64 -37.52 -21.20
CA PRO A 74 2.32 -38.77 -21.49
C PRO A 74 3.71 -38.51 -22.09
N ALA A 75 4.66 -39.42 -21.81
CA ALA A 75 6.01 -39.43 -22.38
C ALA A 75 6.99 -38.33 -21.91
N ILE A 76 6.85 -37.80 -20.69
CA ILE A 76 7.94 -37.05 -20.04
C ILE A 76 9.07 -38.01 -19.62
N THR A 77 10.33 -37.58 -19.77
CA THR A 77 11.49 -38.38 -19.32
C THR A 77 11.61 -38.37 -17.79
N PRO A 78 12.30 -39.34 -17.18
CA PRO A 78 12.55 -39.34 -15.73
C PRO A 78 13.25 -38.05 -15.24
N GLU A 79 14.16 -37.50 -16.03
CA GLU A 79 14.87 -36.25 -15.72
C GLU A 79 13.90 -35.07 -15.74
N GLN A 80 13.02 -34.99 -16.75
CA GLN A 80 11.99 -33.96 -16.83
C GLN A 80 11.00 -34.07 -15.68
N GLN A 81 10.64 -35.29 -15.28
CA GLN A 81 9.76 -35.53 -14.13
C GLN A 81 10.39 -35.00 -12.84
N GLN A 82 11.66 -35.31 -12.58
CA GLN A 82 12.39 -34.82 -11.41
C GLN A 82 12.45 -33.28 -11.40
N GLN A 83 12.79 -32.67 -12.54
CA GLN A 83 12.79 -31.21 -12.69
C GLN A 83 11.42 -30.59 -12.43
N THR A 84 10.36 -31.22 -12.94
CA THR A 84 8.98 -30.78 -12.75
C THR A 84 8.58 -30.82 -11.27
N VAL A 85 8.92 -31.89 -10.55
CA VAL A 85 8.67 -32.01 -9.11
C VAL A 85 9.42 -30.92 -8.32
N MET A 86 10.69 -30.67 -8.65
CA MET A 86 11.46 -29.59 -8.02
C MET A 86 10.85 -28.21 -8.29
N GLN A 87 10.43 -27.94 -9.52
CA GLN A 87 9.78 -26.68 -9.89
C GLN A 87 8.46 -26.48 -9.14
N ILE A 88 7.66 -27.54 -8.97
CA ILE A 88 6.42 -27.50 -8.18
C ILE A 88 6.74 -27.16 -6.72
N ALA A 89 7.72 -27.83 -6.11
CA ALA A 89 8.11 -27.58 -4.72
C ALA A 89 8.58 -26.13 -4.52
N ASN A 90 9.42 -25.62 -5.42
CA ASN A 90 9.89 -24.23 -5.38
C ASN A 90 8.75 -23.23 -5.55
N SER A 91 7.84 -23.47 -6.48
CA SER A 91 6.71 -22.57 -6.72
C SER A 91 5.73 -22.58 -5.54
N ILE A 92 5.47 -23.73 -4.92
CA ILE A 92 4.68 -23.84 -3.69
C ILE A 92 5.33 -23.05 -2.55
N ALA A 93 6.65 -23.20 -2.37
CA ALA A 93 7.38 -22.47 -1.34
C ALA A 93 7.32 -20.95 -1.56
N ALA A 94 7.41 -20.49 -2.82
CA ALA A 94 7.29 -19.08 -3.17
C ALA A 94 5.89 -18.52 -2.86
N VAL A 95 4.82 -19.27 -3.17
CA VAL A 95 3.47 -18.87 -2.74
C VAL A 95 3.37 -18.80 -1.22
N ASP A 96 3.89 -19.80 -0.50
CA ASP A 96 3.87 -19.80 0.97
C ASP A 96 4.66 -18.62 1.57
N GLU A 97 5.75 -18.21 0.95
CA GLU A 97 6.52 -17.03 1.36
C GLU A 97 5.75 -15.73 1.11
N ASP A 98 5.15 -15.58 -0.07
CA ASP A 98 4.39 -14.39 -0.43
C ASP A 98 3.13 -14.23 0.44
N LEU A 99 2.40 -15.32 0.70
CA LEU A 99 1.21 -15.28 1.55
C LEU A 99 1.54 -14.93 3.01
N LYS A 100 2.68 -15.37 3.55
CA LYS A 100 3.13 -14.98 4.90
C LYS A 100 3.26 -13.47 5.06
N LYS A 101 3.62 -12.74 4.01
CA LYS A 101 3.77 -11.27 4.04
C LYS A 101 2.44 -10.57 4.32
N LEU A 102 1.31 -11.21 4.02
CA LEU A 102 -0.03 -10.67 4.27
C LEU A 102 -0.42 -10.69 5.77
N HIS A 103 0.23 -11.49 6.60
CA HIS A 103 -0.09 -11.63 8.03
C HIS A 103 0.64 -10.60 8.91
N ARG A 104 0.46 -9.31 8.61
CA ARG A 104 1.00 -8.19 9.40
C ARG A 104 0.06 -7.82 10.57
N ASP A 105 0.59 -7.16 11.60
CA ASP A 105 -0.16 -6.85 12.83
C ASP A 105 -1.28 -5.81 12.63
N ASN A 106 -1.16 -4.94 11.63
CA ASN A 106 -2.00 -3.74 11.44
C ASN A 106 -3.04 -3.89 10.32
N LEU A 107 -3.71 -5.04 10.24
CA LEU A 107 -4.70 -5.32 9.18
C LEU A 107 -5.87 -4.33 9.18
N ILE A 108 -6.38 -4.04 7.99
CA ILE A 108 -7.60 -3.25 7.77
C ILE A 108 -8.80 -4.10 8.18
N GLU A 109 -9.85 -3.48 8.70
CA GLU A 109 -11.12 -4.16 9.00
C GLU A 109 -11.65 -4.92 7.77
N GLY A 110 -11.89 -6.23 7.95
CA GLY A 110 -12.31 -7.16 6.89
C GLY A 110 -11.18 -7.86 6.13
N GLU A 111 -9.94 -7.35 6.20
CA GLU A 111 -8.79 -7.91 5.49
C GLU A 111 -8.42 -9.31 6.01
N ALA A 112 -8.44 -9.50 7.33
CA ALA A 112 -8.10 -10.78 7.98
C ALA A 112 -8.98 -11.95 7.52
N GLU A 113 -10.27 -11.71 7.29
CA GLU A 113 -11.20 -12.74 6.81
C GLU A 113 -10.85 -13.16 5.37
N LEU A 114 -10.52 -12.19 4.50
CA LEU A 114 -10.12 -12.45 3.12
C LEU A 114 -8.80 -13.21 3.05
N ILE A 115 -7.83 -12.86 3.92
CA ILE A 115 -6.56 -13.60 4.04
C ILE A 115 -6.83 -15.05 4.47
N ALA A 116 -7.68 -15.27 5.49
CA ALA A 116 -8.03 -16.61 5.94
C ALA A 116 -8.70 -17.47 4.83
N GLN A 117 -9.51 -16.85 3.96
CA GLN A 117 -10.09 -17.53 2.79
C GLN A 117 -9.01 -17.92 1.77
N ILE A 118 -8.00 -17.08 1.55
CA ILE A 118 -6.85 -17.39 0.70
C ILE A 118 -6.05 -18.55 1.28
N ASP A 119 -5.73 -18.52 2.58
CA ASP A 119 -5.00 -19.60 3.25
C ASP A 119 -5.75 -20.93 3.15
N HIS A 120 -7.05 -20.90 3.38
CA HIS A 120 -7.89 -22.08 3.29
C HIS A 120 -7.89 -22.66 1.88
N SER A 121 -8.20 -21.84 0.87
CA SER A 121 -8.26 -22.27 -0.53
C SER A 121 -6.89 -22.71 -1.05
N TRP A 122 -5.81 -22.06 -0.63
CA TRP A 122 -4.44 -22.47 -0.94
C TRP A 122 -4.08 -23.82 -0.34
N LEU A 123 -4.44 -24.05 0.94
CA LEU A 123 -4.23 -25.33 1.60
C LEU A 123 -4.95 -26.46 0.86
N GLN A 124 -6.19 -26.25 0.43
CA GLN A 124 -6.94 -27.22 -0.38
C GLN A 124 -6.21 -27.53 -1.70
N PHE A 125 -5.74 -26.49 -2.40
CA PHE A 125 -4.98 -26.67 -3.64
C PHE A 125 -3.66 -27.42 -3.40
N LYS A 126 -2.90 -27.11 -2.34
CA LYS A 126 -1.67 -27.83 -1.97
C LYS A 126 -1.93 -29.31 -1.70
N GLN A 127 -2.99 -29.62 -0.96
CA GLN A 127 -3.38 -31.01 -0.70
C GLN A 127 -3.72 -31.75 -2.00
N MET A 128 -4.38 -31.09 -2.95
CA MET A 128 -4.63 -31.63 -4.27
C MET A 128 -3.33 -31.91 -5.04
N GLY A 129 -2.39 -30.95 -5.03
CA GLY A 129 -1.07 -31.11 -5.65
C GLY A 129 -0.30 -32.30 -5.08
N ARG A 130 -0.37 -32.54 -3.76
CA ARG A 130 0.23 -33.72 -3.12
C ARG A 130 -0.39 -35.03 -3.63
N LYS A 131 -1.72 -35.12 -3.69
CA LYS A 131 -2.42 -36.29 -4.25
C LYS A 131 -2.01 -36.57 -5.70
N ILE A 132 -1.87 -35.53 -6.52
CA ILE A 132 -1.40 -35.66 -7.90
C ILE A 132 0.01 -36.28 -7.93
N MET A 133 0.95 -35.77 -7.13
CA MET A 133 2.31 -36.31 -7.07
C MET A 133 2.32 -37.76 -6.58
N GLU A 134 1.51 -38.11 -5.58
CA GLU A 134 1.39 -39.48 -5.06
C GLU A 134 0.87 -40.45 -6.13
N PHE A 135 -0.23 -40.10 -6.83
CA PHE A 135 -0.75 -40.96 -7.90
C PHE A 135 0.20 -41.06 -9.09
N HIS A 136 0.92 -39.99 -9.40
CA HIS A 136 1.91 -39.98 -10.45
C HIS A 136 3.09 -40.92 -10.13
N GLN A 137 3.59 -40.90 -8.89
CA GLN A 137 4.66 -41.81 -8.44
C GLN A 137 4.27 -43.28 -8.47
N GLN A 138 3.00 -43.61 -8.23
CA GLN A 138 2.52 -44.99 -8.28
C GLN A 138 2.55 -45.59 -9.69
N GLY A 139 2.36 -44.78 -10.74
CA GLY A 139 2.47 -45.21 -12.13
C GLY A 139 1.46 -46.28 -12.60
N THR A 140 0.49 -46.68 -11.77
CA THR A 140 -0.46 -47.75 -12.12
C THR A 140 -1.58 -47.24 -13.04
N PRO A 141 -2.21 -48.11 -13.86
CA PRO A 141 -3.38 -47.73 -14.66
C PRO A 141 -4.54 -47.16 -13.81
N ALA A 142 -4.74 -47.69 -12.60
CA ALA A 142 -5.74 -47.17 -11.67
C ALA A 142 -5.39 -45.76 -11.17
N SER A 143 -4.11 -45.49 -10.91
CA SER A 143 -3.62 -44.16 -10.52
C SER A 143 -3.77 -43.15 -11.67
N GLN A 144 -3.56 -43.57 -12.92
CA GLN A 144 -3.81 -42.74 -14.11
C GLN A 144 -5.28 -42.31 -14.25
N VAL A 145 -6.23 -43.21 -14.01
CA VAL A 145 -7.66 -42.86 -14.01
C VAL A 145 -7.98 -41.83 -12.92
N LYS A 146 -7.40 -41.97 -11.73
CA LYS A 146 -7.57 -41.00 -10.63
C LYS A 146 -6.94 -39.65 -10.96
N LEU A 147 -5.75 -39.63 -11.57
CA LEU A 147 -5.09 -38.41 -12.05
C LEU A 147 -5.96 -37.66 -13.05
N ASN A 148 -6.51 -38.36 -14.03
CA ASN A 148 -7.40 -37.75 -15.02
C ASN A 148 -8.61 -37.11 -14.34
N ARG A 149 -9.28 -37.82 -13.42
CA ARG A 149 -10.40 -37.26 -12.65
C ARG A 149 -9.99 -35.97 -11.91
N ILE A 150 -8.83 -35.98 -11.25
CA ILE A 150 -8.34 -34.80 -10.53
C ILE A 150 -8.06 -33.65 -11.52
N PHE A 151 -7.36 -33.89 -12.62
CA PHE A 151 -6.99 -32.84 -13.56
C PHE A 151 -8.18 -32.21 -14.29
N PHE A 152 -9.20 -33.01 -14.63
CA PHE A 152 -10.37 -32.53 -15.38
C PHE A 152 -11.48 -31.94 -14.51
N ARG A 153 -11.50 -32.22 -13.20
CA ARG A 153 -12.58 -31.76 -12.31
C ARG A 153 -12.05 -31.08 -11.05
N GLU A 154 -11.40 -31.84 -10.18
CA GLU A 154 -11.10 -31.39 -8.81
C GLU A 154 -10.05 -30.27 -8.77
N CYS A 155 -9.03 -30.31 -9.64
CA CYS A 155 -7.99 -29.30 -9.75
C CYS A 155 -8.53 -27.97 -10.34
N PRO A 156 -9.31 -27.96 -11.44
CA PRO A 156 -10.02 -26.76 -11.89
C PRO A 156 -10.87 -26.09 -10.81
N ASP A 157 -11.63 -26.86 -10.05
CA ASP A 157 -12.51 -26.34 -8.99
C ASP A 157 -11.69 -25.70 -7.85
N ALA A 158 -10.70 -26.42 -7.31
CA ALA A 158 -9.82 -25.90 -6.27
C ALA A 158 -9.00 -24.68 -6.73
N ALA A 159 -8.57 -24.67 -8.00
CA ALA A 159 -7.91 -23.53 -8.60
C ALA A 159 -8.85 -22.31 -8.68
N ALA A 160 -10.09 -22.51 -9.11
CA ALA A 160 -11.08 -21.45 -9.21
C ALA A 160 -11.39 -20.84 -7.83
N ASP A 161 -11.44 -21.65 -6.78
CA ASP A 161 -11.65 -21.17 -5.41
C ASP A 161 -10.49 -20.29 -4.93
N PHE A 162 -9.24 -20.74 -5.11
CA PHE A 162 -8.07 -19.92 -4.77
C PHE A 162 -8.04 -18.61 -5.58
N MET A 163 -8.27 -18.68 -6.89
CA MET A 163 -8.32 -17.48 -7.74
C MET A 163 -9.40 -16.50 -7.27
N ARG A 164 -10.58 -16.98 -6.88
CA ARG A 164 -11.68 -16.15 -6.37
C ARG A 164 -11.31 -15.48 -5.05
N SER A 165 -10.66 -16.19 -4.12
CA SER A 165 -10.20 -15.62 -2.86
C SER A 165 -9.11 -14.55 -3.07
N VAL A 166 -8.17 -14.80 -3.98
CA VAL A 166 -7.14 -13.83 -4.39
C VAL A 166 -7.78 -12.58 -5.00
N ASP A 167 -8.71 -12.74 -5.93
CA ASP A 167 -9.40 -11.62 -6.58
C ASP A 167 -10.23 -10.81 -5.56
N ALA A 168 -10.85 -11.48 -4.58
CA ALA A 168 -11.60 -10.81 -3.52
C ALA A 168 -10.69 -9.89 -2.67
N LEU A 169 -9.55 -10.38 -2.19
CA LEU A 169 -8.59 -9.55 -1.45
C LEU A 169 -8.03 -8.43 -2.32
N ARG A 170 -7.64 -8.72 -3.57
CA ARG A 170 -7.11 -7.72 -4.49
C ARG A 170 -8.11 -6.59 -4.75
N ASN A 171 -9.38 -6.93 -4.96
CA ASN A 171 -10.44 -5.95 -5.16
C ASN A 171 -10.67 -5.11 -3.91
N PHE A 172 -10.68 -5.73 -2.73
CA PHE A 172 -10.78 -5.03 -1.45
C PHE A 172 -9.64 -4.02 -1.27
N LEU A 173 -8.39 -4.45 -1.43
CA LEU A 173 -7.20 -3.61 -1.33
C LEU A 173 -7.23 -2.46 -2.34
N THR A 174 -7.60 -2.73 -3.59
CA THR A 174 -7.73 -1.72 -4.65
C THR A 174 -8.81 -0.68 -4.31
N GLN A 175 -9.94 -1.10 -3.74
CA GLN A 175 -11.00 -0.18 -3.30
C GLN A 175 -10.51 0.69 -2.14
N LYS A 176 -9.86 0.11 -1.13
CA LYS A 176 -9.27 0.88 -0.01
C LYS A 176 -8.23 1.89 -0.49
N GLN A 177 -7.37 1.49 -1.43
CA GLN A 177 -6.39 2.37 -2.06
C GLN A 177 -7.05 3.57 -2.75
N LYS A 178 -8.13 3.33 -3.52
CA LYS A 178 -8.89 4.40 -4.19
C LYS A 178 -9.54 5.35 -3.19
N THR A 179 -10.16 4.83 -2.13
CA THR A 179 -10.79 5.63 -1.08
C THR A 179 -9.77 6.51 -0.38
N TRP A 180 -8.66 5.94 0.10
CA TRP A 180 -7.62 6.72 0.77
C TRP A 180 -6.92 7.72 -0.14
N LEU A 181 -6.73 7.39 -1.43
CA LEU A 181 -6.20 8.35 -2.40
C LEU A 181 -7.18 9.52 -2.61
N SER A 182 -8.48 9.25 -2.63
CA SER A 182 -9.51 10.29 -2.68
C SER A 182 -9.49 11.17 -1.43
N GLU A 183 -9.46 10.56 -0.23
CA GLU A 183 -9.34 11.28 1.04
C GLU A 183 -8.08 12.14 1.10
N ALA A 184 -6.92 11.60 0.70
CA ALA A 184 -5.66 12.34 0.69
C ALA A 184 -5.71 13.54 -0.26
N ARG A 185 -6.32 13.38 -1.44
CA ARG A 185 -6.53 14.48 -2.40
C ARG A 185 -7.49 15.54 -1.86
N GLU A 186 -8.54 15.13 -1.18
CA GLU A 186 -9.50 16.05 -0.55
C GLU A 186 -8.85 16.84 0.59
N VAL A 187 -8.10 16.18 1.47
CA VAL A 187 -7.33 16.82 2.54
C VAL A 187 -6.31 17.81 1.95
N ALA A 188 -5.61 17.42 0.88
CA ALA A 188 -4.68 18.32 0.19
C ALA A 188 -5.39 19.56 -0.38
N ARG A 189 -6.57 19.40 -0.99
CA ARG A 189 -7.38 20.53 -1.49
C ARG A 189 -7.80 21.46 -0.35
N ILE A 190 -8.38 20.91 0.73
CA ILE A 190 -8.82 21.70 1.90
C ILE A 190 -7.63 22.43 2.53
N ASN A 191 -6.47 21.77 2.64
CA ASN A 191 -5.26 22.39 3.16
C ASN A 191 -4.78 23.54 2.25
N ASN A 192 -4.79 23.37 0.92
CA ASN A 192 -4.43 24.43 -0.02
C ASN A 192 -5.37 25.65 0.08
N GLU A 193 -6.68 25.42 0.20
CA GLU A 193 -7.67 26.49 0.40
C GLU A 193 -7.40 27.24 1.72
N ARG A 194 -7.12 26.51 2.80
CA ARG A 194 -6.75 27.11 4.10
C ARG A 194 -5.44 27.90 4.02
N PHE A 195 -4.43 27.38 3.33
CA PHE A 195 -3.18 28.09 3.09
C PHE A 195 -3.40 29.42 2.38
N PHE A 196 -4.23 29.42 1.33
CA PHE A 196 -4.56 30.63 0.60
C PHE A 196 -5.27 31.66 1.49
N GLY A 197 -6.23 31.21 2.32
CA GLY A 197 -6.90 32.07 3.28
C GLY A 197 -5.96 32.67 4.32
N ILE A 198 -5.06 31.85 4.90
CA ILE A 198 -4.04 32.32 5.85
C ILE A 198 -3.08 33.32 5.17
N ALA A 199 -2.69 33.07 3.92
CA ALA A 199 -1.82 33.97 3.16
C ALA A 199 -2.49 35.33 2.92
N ILE A 200 -3.79 35.36 2.55
CA ILE A 200 -4.55 36.60 2.39
C ILE A 200 -4.63 37.37 3.72
N ILE A 201 -5.02 36.70 4.81
CA ILE A 201 -5.12 37.33 6.14
C ILE A 201 -3.75 37.87 6.57
N GLY A 202 -2.69 37.09 6.36
CA GLY A 202 -1.32 37.49 6.66
C GLY A 202 -0.88 38.71 5.86
N ALA A 203 -1.19 38.78 4.56
CA ALA A 203 -0.89 39.93 3.71
C ALA A 203 -1.65 41.19 4.15
N VAL A 204 -2.94 41.07 4.49
CA VAL A 204 -3.76 42.20 4.97
C VAL A 204 -3.26 42.71 6.31
N LEU A 205 -3.05 41.82 7.29
CA LEU A 205 -2.53 42.21 8.61
C LEU A 205 -1.12 42.80 8.52
N GLY A 206 -0.25 42.20 7.70
CA GLY A 206 1.09 42.71 7.44
C GLY A 206 1.07 44.10 6.83
N GLY A 207 0.17 44.35 5.86
CA GLY A 207 -0.07 45.67 5.28
C GLY A 207 -0.51 46.71 6.32
N ILE A 208 -1.53 46.39 7.13
CA ILE A 208 -2.04 47.27 8.19
C ILE A 208 -0.94 47.63 9.20
N LEU A 209 -0.22 46.63 9.70
CA LEU A 209 0.86 46.84 10.67
C LEU A 209 2.00 47.68 10.09
N SER A 210 2.37 47.43 8.83
CA SER A 210 3.38 48.22 8.11
C SER A 210 2.97 49.69 7.95
N THR A 211 1.70 49.95 7.60
CA THR A 211 1.17 51.32 7.51
C THR A 211 1.17 52.02 8.87
N ILE A 212 0.65 51.37 9.92
CA ILE A 212 0.64 51.94 11.29
C ILE A 212 2.06 52.28 11.75
N TYR A 213 3.00 51.36 11.54
CA TYR A 213 4.39 51.56 11.91
C TYR A 213 5.00 52.74 11.15
N SER A 214 4.79 52.80 9.83
CA SER A 214 5.27 53.90 8.98
C SER A 214 4.74 55.27 9.42
N VAL A 215 3.44 55.36 9.73
CA VAL A 215 2.81 56.61 10.21
C VAL A 215 3.37 57.06 11.56
N ASN A 216 3.53 56.12 12.51
CA ASN A 216 4.10 56.43 13.82
C ASN A 216 5.56 56.88 13.73
N LEU A 217 6.32 56.30 12.80
CA LEU A 217 7.70 56.70 12.54
C LEU A 217 7.78 58.14 12.04
N ILE A 218 6.94 58.51 11.06
CA ILE A 218 6.87 59.88 10.51
C ILE A 218 6.47 60.88 11.61
N ARG A 219 5.46 60.55 12.43
CA ARG A 219 5.01 61.43 13.52
C ARG A 219 6.08 61.63 14.59
N GLY A 220 6.88 60.62 14.90
CA GLY A 220 7.98 60.71 15.86
C GLY A 220 9.20 61.50 15.39
N GLN A 221 9.26 61.94 14.11
CA GLN A 221 10.30 62.83 13.59
C GLN A 221 9.94 64.32 13.70
N LYS A 222 8.68 64.65 13.94
CA LYS A 222 8.23 66.02 14.23
C LYS A 222 8.34 66.30 15.72
#